data_AF-A0A8C0AH91-F1
#
_entry.id   AF-A0A8C0AH91-F1
#
_cell.length_a   1.000
_cell.length_b   1.000
_cell.length_c   1.000
_cell.angle_alpha   90.00
_cell.angle_beta   90.00
_cell.angle_gamma   90.00
#
_symmetry.space_group_name_H-M   'P 1'
#
loop_
_entity.id
_entity.type
_entity.pdbx_description
1 polymer ?
#
loop_
_entity_poly.entity_id
_entity_poly.type
_entity_poly.pdbx_seq_one_letter_code
_entity_poly.pdbx_strand_id
1 'polypeptide(L)'
;MGCNRNCGLVAGAVIGAVLAVFGGILMPVGDMLIEKTIKKEVVLEEGTIAFKNWVKTGTDVYRQFWIFDVQNPDEVTVNSSKIKVKQRGPYTYRVRYLAKENITQDPETHTVSFLQPNGAIFEPSLSVGTEDDTFTILNLAVAAAPQLYPNTFMQGILNSFIKKSKSSMFQNRTLKELLWGYTDPFLNLVPYPITTTIGVFYPYNNTADGIYKVFNGKDDISKVAIIDTYKGRKNLSYWSSYCDLINGTDAASFPPFVEKTRVLQFFSSDICRKTCVHFTSSFSTWKS
;
A
#
# COMPACT_ATOMS: atom_id res chain seq x y z
N MET A 1 59.46 -28.00 42.77
CA MET A 1 58.18 -27.25 42.91
C MET A 1 57.25 -27.73 41.80
N GLY A 2 56.48 -28.80 42.08
CA GLY A 2 55.58 -29.40 41.09
C GLY A 2 54.23 -28.69 41.13
N CYS A 3 53.87 -28.00 40.04
CA CYS A 3 52.51 -27.53 39.84
C CYS A 3 51.59 -28.76 39.80
N ASN A 4 50.72 -28.90 40.81
CA ASN A 4 49.92 -30.10 41.00
C ASN A 4 48.82 -30.12 39.93
N ARG A 5 49.01 -30.90 38.86
CA ARG A 5 48.14 -30.96 37.66
C ARG A 5 46.65 -31.12 37.99
N ASN A 6 46.33 -31.82 39.08
CA ASN A 6 44.96 -31.98 39.57
C ASN A 6 44.35 -30.69 40.12
N CYS A 7 45.14 -29.81 40.74
CA CYS A 7 44.66 -28.53 41.25
C CYS A 7 44.29 -27.56 40.11
N GLY A 8 45.09 -27.56 39.03
CA GLY A 8 44.78 -26.81 37.81
C GLY A 8 43.51 -27.32 37.10
N LEU A 9 43.29 -28.63 37.07
CA LEU A 9 42.07 -29.24 36.51
C LEU A 9 40.82 -28.89 37.34
N VAL A 10 40.91 -28.94 38.67
CA VAL A 10 39.78 -28.57 39.56
C VAL A 10 39.47 -27.07 39.45
N ALA A 11 40.49 -26.21 39.46
CA ALA A 11 40.29 -24.77 39.27
C ALA A 11 39.66 -24.45 37.91
N GLY A 12 40.13 -25.11 36.84
CA GLY A 12 39.55 -24.98 35.50
C GLY A 12 38.08 -25.44 35.43
N ALA A 13 37.75 -26.55 36.08
CA ALA A 13 36.37 -27.06 36.15
C ALA A 13 35.44 -26.11 36.92
N VAL A 14 35.90 -25.55 38.03
CA VAL A 14 35.13 -24.56 38.82
C VAL A 14 34.91 -23.28 38.02
N ILE A 15 35.95 -22.74 37.37
CA ILE A 15 35.83 -21.55 36.51
C ILE A 15 34.88 -21.82 35.35
N GLY A 16 35.00 -22.99 34.70
CA GLY A 16 34.10 -23.40 33.62
C GLY A 16 32.64 -23.50 34.08
N ALA A 17 32.38 -24.09 35.24
CA ALA A 17 31.03 -24.17 35.82
C ALA A 17 30.46 -22.78 36.14
N VAL A 18 31.27 -21.88 36.71
CA VAL A 18 30.85 -20.50 37.00
C VAL A 18 30.53 -19.74 35.70
N LEU A 19 31.37 -19.86 34.67
CA LEU A 19 31.12 -19.23 33.36
C LEU A 19 29.87 -19.81 32.68
N ALA A 20 29.62 -21.12 32.80
CA ALA A 20 28.42 -21.75 32.26
C ALA A 20 27.14 -21.25 32.95
N VAL A 21 27.17 -21.14 34.29
CA VAL A 21 26.06 -20.58 35.08
C VAL A 21 25.85 -19.10 34.73
N PHE A 22 26.93 -18.32 34.64
CA PHE A 22 26.84 -16.92 34.30
C PHE A 22 26.32 -16.69 32.87
N GLY A 23 26.78 -17.49 31.90
CA GLY A 23 26.25 -17.50 30.54
C GLY A 23 24.77 -17.89 30.48
N GLY A 24 24.37 -18.92 31.24
CA GLY A 24 22.98 -19.34 31.37
C GLY A 24 22.05 -18.29 31.96
N ILE A 25 22.56 -17.40 32.83
CA ILE A 25 21.80 -16.26 33.37
C ILE A 25 21.83 -15.06 32.41
N LEU A 26 22.95 -14.79 31.75
CA LEU A 26 23.08 -13.64 30.83
C LEU A 26 22.22 -13.77 29.58
N MET A 27 22.02 -14.98 29.04
CA MET A 27 21.17 -15.19 27.87
C MET A 27 19.72 -14.69 28.09
N PRO A 28 18.95 -15.16 29.10
CA PRO A 28 17.60 -14.69 29.32
C PRO A 28 17.54 -13.21 29.75
N VAL A 29 18.54 -12.71 30.46
CA VAL A 29 18.62 -11.27 30.81
C VAL A 29 18.83 -10.42 29.55
N GLY A 30 19.67 -10.88 28.63
CA GLY A 30 19.87 -10.25 27.32
C GLY A 30 18.58 -10.19 26.52
N ASP A 31 17.88 -11.31 26.39
CA ASP A 31 16.59 -11.39 25.68
C ASP A 31 15.55 -10.44 26.30
N MET A 32 15.44 -10.40 27.62
CA MET A 32 14.55 -9.47 28.33
C MET A 32 14.89 -7.99 28.07
N LEU A 33 16.17 -7.62 28.04
CA LEU A 33 16.60 -6.25 27.77
C LEU A 33 16.33 -5.86 26.31
N ILE A 34 16.56 -6.78 25.37
CA ILE A 34 16.26 -6.59 23.95
C ILE A 34 14.76 -6.40 23.77
N GLU A 35 13.94 -7.28 24.35
CA GLU A 35 12.48 -7.20 24.25
C GLU A 35 11.95 -5.88 24.82
N LYS A 36 12.44 -5.44 25.98
CA LYS A 36 12.07 -4.15 26.59
C LYS A 36 12.46 -2.96 25.71
N THR A 37 13.65 -3.02 25.11
CA THR A 37 14.13 -1.95 24.22
C THR A 37 13.29 -1.88 22.96
N ILE A 38 12.99 -3.03 22.34
CA ILE A 38 12.11 -3.11 21.17
C ILE A 38 10.74 -2.55 21.52
N LYS A 39 10.13 -3.00 22.62
CA LYS A 39 8.80 -2.53 23.04
C LYS A 39 8.72 -1.03 23.23
N LYS A 40 9.82 -0.36 23.60
CA LYS A 40 9.90 1.08 23.73
C LYS A 40 10.12 1.78 22.38
N GLU A 41 11.04 1.29 21.56
CA GLU A 41 11.43 1.94 20.30
C GLU A 41 10.44 1.74 19.15
N VAL A 42 9.55 0.75 19.25
CA VAL A 42 8.53 0.47 18.23
C VAL A 42 7.20 1.21 18.44
N VAL A 43 7.03 1.91 19.57
CA VAL A 43 5.85 2.76 19.83
C VAL A 43 5.84 3.94 18.84
N LEU A 44 4.67 4.29 18.31
CA LEU A 44 4.48 5.45 17.44
C LEU A 44 4.35 6.72 18.29
N GLU A 45 5.45 7.14 18.91
CA GLU A 45 5.54 8.35 19.74
C GLU A 45 6.76 9.19 19.32
N GLU A 46 6.66 10.52 19.46
CA GLU A 46 7.77 11.42 19.14
C GLU A 46 9.06 11.02 19.87
N GLY A 47 10.15 10.92 19.12
CA GLY A 47 11.46 10.54 19.63
C GLY A 47 11.87 9.09 19.33
N THR A 48 10.92 8.18 19.12
CA THR A 48 11.24 6.76 18.82
C THR A 48 11.74 6.57 17.38
N ILE A 49 12.48 5.48 17.15
CA ILE A 49 12.92 5.10 15.80
C ILE A 49 11.73 4.77 14.89
N ALA A 50 10.72 4.07 15.41
CA ALA A 50 9.54 3.71 14.62
C ALA A 50 8.75 4.93 14.18
N PHE A 51 8.56 5.92 15.05
CA PHE A 51 7.81 7.14 14.69
C PHE A 51 8.49 7.90 13.55
N LYS A 52 9.82 8.09 13.59
CA LYS A 52 10.56 8.78 12.52
C LYS A 52 10.37 8.10 11.15
N ASN A 53 10.53 6.78 11.10
CA ASN A 53 10.34 6.00 9.87
C ASN A 53 8.87 5.93 9.43
N TRP A 54 7.93 5.95 10.38
CA TRP A 54 6.51 5.92 10.12
C TRP A 54 6.01 7.25 9.53
N VAL A 55 6.48 8.39 10.05
CA VAL A 55 6.16 9.72 9.50
C VAL A 55 6.67 9.85 8.06
N LYS A 56 7.94 9.52 7.84
CA LYS A 56 8.56 9.55 6.51
C LYS A 56 9.48 8.34 6.36
N THR A 57 9.12 7.45 5.44
CA THR A 57 9.94 6.26 5.14
C THR A 57 11.31 6.67 4.62
N GLY A 58 12.36 6.01 5.11
CA GLY A 58 13.72 6.16 4.58
C GLY A 58 13.97 5.40 3.27
N THR A 59 13.02 4.56 2.85
CA THR A 59 13.12 3.73 1.65
C THR A 59 12.27 4.29 0.52
N ASP A 60 12.82 4.29 -0.68
CA ASP A 60 12.09 4.65 -1.89
C ASP A 60 11.10 3.56 -2.29
N VAL A 61 9.84 3.96 -2.46
CA VAL A 61 8.78 3.08 -2.93
C VAL A 61 8.52 3.37 -4.40
N TYR A 62 8.65 2.35 -5.23
CA TYR A 62 8.38 2.44 -6.66
C TYR A 62 7.08 1.72 -7.01
N ARG A 63 6.29 2.32 -7.89
CA ARG A 63 5.12 1.72 -8.52
C ARG A 63 5.39 1.59 -10.01
N GLN A 64 5.34 0.37 -10.52
CA GLN A 64 5.58 0.06 -11.92
C GLN A 64 4.27 -0.31 -12.61
N PHE A 65 4.01 0.32 -13.75
CA PHE A 65 2.82 0.08 -14.55
C PHE A 65 3.15 -0.72 -15.80
N TRP A 66 2.29 -1.69 -16.12
CA TRP A 66 2.26 -2.37 -17.40
C TRP A 66 0.89 -2.19 -18.02
N ILE A 67 0.86 -1.67 -19.25
CA ILE A 67 -0.36 -1.41 -19.99
C ILE A 67 -0.59 -2.55 -20.99
N PHE A 68 -1.83 -3.03 -21.05
CA PHE A 68 -2.27 -3.98 -22.07
C PHE A 68 -2.75 -3.22 -23.30
N ASP A 69 -1.88 -3.10 -24.30
CA ASP A 69 -2.14 -2.41 -25.56
C ASP A 69 -2.96 -3.30 -26.49
N VAL A 70 -4.16 -2.86 -26.88
CA VAL A 70 -5.10 -3.64 -27.69
C VAL A 70 -4.67 -3.68 -29.16
N GLN A 71 -4.58 -4.88 -29.73
CA GLN A 71 -4.03 -5.09 -31.08
C GLN A 71 -5.12 -5.23 -32.16
N ASN A 72 -6.37 -5.52 -31.78
CA ASN A 72 -7.49 -5.74 -32.71
C ASN A 72 -8.78 -5.00 -32.32
N PRO A 73 -8.75 -3.67 -32.08
CA PRO A 73 -9.89 -2.92 -31.57
C PRO A 73 -11.14 -2.98 -32.48
N ASP A 74 -10.96 -2.93 -33.81
CA ASP A 74 -12.07 -2.94 -34.77
C ASP A 74 -12.75 -4.32 -34.84
N GLU A 75 -11.96 -5.41 -34.85
CA GLU A 75 -12.49 -6.78 -34.81
C GLU A 75 -13.31 -7.04 -33.53
N VAL A 76 -12.90 -6.47 -32.40
CA VAL A 76 -13.64 -6.61 -31.14
C VAL A 76 -14.94 -5.82 -31.21
N THR A 77 -14.88 -4.58 -31.71
CA THR A 77 -16.05 -3.68 -31.74
C THR A 77 -17.14 -4.17 -32.70
N VAL A 78 -16.76 -4.67 -33.88
CA VAL A 78 -17.73 -5.09 -34.91
C VAL A 78 -18.13 -6.56 -34.75
N ASN A 79 -17.16 -7.45 -34.52
CA ASN A 79 -17.40 -8.89 -34.56
C ASN A 79 -17.48 -9.54 -33.18
N SER A 80 -17.36 -8.78 -32.08
CA SER A 80 -17.29 -9.32 -30.71
C SER A 80 -16.20 -10.40 -30.56
N SER A 81 -15.08 -10.24 -31.26
CA SER A 81 -13.96 -11.18 -31.21
C SER A 81 -13.20 -11.11 -29.87
N LYS A 82 -12.33 -12.09 -29.62
CA LYS A 82 -11.45 -12.08 -28.44
C LYS A 82 -10.45 -10.93 -28.54
N ILE A 83 -10.28 -10.19 -27.45
CA ILE A 83 -9.33 -9.08 -27.35
C ILE A 83 -7.90 -9.63 -27.33
N LYS A 84 -7.11 -9.26 -28.33
CA LYS A 84 -5.66 -9.53 -28.39
C LYS A 84 -4.94 -8.34 -27.79
N VAL A 85 -4.10 -8.58 -26.78
CA VAL A 85 -3.35 -7.54 -26.09
C VAL A 85 -1.86 -7.81 -26.11
N LYS A 86 -1.06 -6.74 -26.12
CA LYS A 86 0.39 -6.78 -25.92
C LYS A 86 0.73 -5.98 -24.67
N GLN A 87 1.37 -6.62 -23.70
CA GLN A 87 1.83 -5.95 -22.49
C GLN A 87 3.03 -5.05 -22.80
N ARG A 88 3.01 -3.80 -22.33
CA ARG A 88 4.11 -2.83 -22.46
C ARG A 88 4.41 -2.18 -21.10
N GLY A 89 5.66 -2.21 -20.68
CA GLY A 89 6.15 -1.68 -19.40
C GLY A 89 7.52 -2.27 -19.03
N PRO A 90 8.08 -1.91 -17.87
CA PRO A 90 7.47 -1.06 -16.84
C PRO A 90 7.54 0.43 -17.19
N TYR A 91 6.53 1.17 -16.76
CA TYR A 91 6.60 2.62 -16.55
C TYR A 91 6.64 2.88 -15.05
N THR A 92 7.76 3.40 -14.56
CA THR A 92 8.10 3.44 -13.15
C THR A 92 7.87 4.82 -12.57
N TYR A 93 7.17 4.88 -11.43
CA TYR A 93 6.98 6.10 -10.66
C TYR A 93 7.46 5.89 -9.23
N ARG A 94 8.20 6.86 -8.70
CA ARG A 94 8.47 6.97 -7.26
C ARG A 94 7.23 7.53 -6.56
N VAL A 95 6.71 6.77 -5.61
CA VAL A 95 5.49 7.08 -4.85
C VAL A 95 5.79 7.06 -3.35
N ARG A 96 4.84 7.53 -2.52
CA ARG A 96 4.96 7.52 -1.04
C ARG A 96 6.24 8.20 -0.50
N TYR A 97 6.79 9.18 -1.24
CA TYR A 97 7.96 9.97 -0.83
C TYR A 97 7.60 11.15 0.09
N LEU A 98 6.31 11.50 0.16
CA LEU A 98 5.77 12.55 1.02
C LEU A 98 5.58 12.03 2.45
N ALA A 99 5.89 12.87 3.43
CA ALA A 99 5.66 12.56 4.84
C ALA A 99 4.17 12.57 5.16
N LYS A 100 3.75 11.80 6.17
CA LYS A 100 2.39 11.87 6.72
C LYS A 100 2.10 13.28 7.25
N GLU A 101 0.87 13.74 7.04
CA GLU A 101 0.40 15.08 7.41
C GLU A 101 -0.64 15.04 8.52
N ASN A 102 -0.90 16.18 9.16
CA ASN A 102 -1.90 16.37 10.22
C ASN A 102 -1.82 15.31 11.33
N ILE A 103 -0.60 15.08 11.82
CA ILE A 103 -0.32 14.07 12.82
C ILE A 103 -0.77 14.56 14.19
N THR A 104 -1.72 13.86 14.80
CA THR A 104 -2.26 14.21 16.12
C THR A 104 -2.27 12.99 17.02
N GLN A 105 -1.60 13.08 18.17
CA GLN A 105 -1.62 12.06 19.21
C GLN A 105 -2.83 12.23 20.13
N ASP A 106 -3.46 11.13 20.50
CA ASP A 106 -4.56 11.07 21.45
C ASP A 106 -4.10 10.20 22.64
N PRO A 107 -3.76 10.83 23.79
CA PRO A 107 -3.23 10.11 24.95
C PRO A 107 -4.29 9.30 25.69
N GLU A 108 -5.57 9.65 25.56
CA GLU A 108 -6.67 8.94 26.25
C GLU A 108 -6.98 7.62 25.57
N THR A 109 -6.95 7.60 24.23
CA THR A 109 -7.23 6.38 23.45
C THR A 109 -5.98 5.64 23.00
N HIS A 110 -4.78 6.16 23.31
CA HIS A 110 -3.49 5.62 22.85
C HIS A 110 -3.42 5.44 21.33
N THR A 111 -3.86 6.47 20.60
CA THR A 111 -3.89 6.47 19.14
C THR A 111 -3.16 7.67 18.56
N VAL A 112 -2.79 7.55 17.27
CA VAL A 112 -2.26 8.63 16.45
C VAL A 112 -3.09 8.73 15.17
N SER A 113 -3.50 9.94 14.84
CA SER A 113 -4.26 10.25 13.62
C SER A 113 -3.37 10.89 12.58
N PHE A 114 -3.58 10.61 11.29
CA PHE A 114 -2.81 11.19 10.19
C PHE A 114 -3.53 11.17 8.84
N LEU A 115 -3.01 11.96 7.89
CA LEU A 115 -3.30 11.89 6.46
C LEU A 115 -2.08 11.39 5.70
N GLN A 116 -2.30 10.55 4.70
CA GLN A 116 -1.25 10.06 3.81
C GLN A 116 -1.34 10.81 2.47
N PRO A 117 -0.50 11.83 2.23
CA PRO A 117 -0.52 12.55 0.96
C PRO A 117 -0.06 11.66 -0.20
N ASN A 118 -0.69 11.85 -1.35
CA ASN A 118 -0.44 11.12 -2.58
C ASN A 118 0.39 11.97 -3.55
N GLY A 119 1.44 11.37 -4.07
CA GLY A 119 2.32 11.97 -5.06
C GLY A 119 3.04 10.89 -5.85
N ALA A 120 3.15 11.09 -7.16
CA ALA A 120 3.91 10.24 -8.07
C ALA A 120 4.90 11.07 -8.89
N ILE A 121 6.16 10.66 -8.91
CA ILE A 121 7.22 11.25 -9.74
C ILE A 121 7.65 10.19 -10.75
N PHE A 122 7.58 10.51 -12.04
CA PHE A 122 8.02 9.58 -13.08
C PHE A 122 9.54 9.41 -13.06
N GLU A 123 10.00 8.16 -13.24
CA GLU A 123 11.42 7.80 -13.25
C GLU A 123 11.80 7.26 -14.65
N PRO A 124 12.26 8.12 -15.58
CA PRO A 124 12.59 7.72 -16.95
C PRO A 124 13.69 6.64 -17.01
N SER A 125 14.68 6.72 -16.10
CA SER A 125 15.81 5.79 -16.03
C SER A 125 15.41 4.35 -15.68
N LEU A 126 14.24 4.17 -15.04
CA LEU A 126 13.69 2.88 -14.64
C LEU A 126 12.50 2.47 -15.52
N SER A 127 12.26 3.17 -16.62
CA SER A 127 11.09 2.98 -17.49
C SER A 127 11.49 2.55 -18.90
N VAL A 128 10.63 1.78 -19.55
CA VAL A 128 10.85 1.30 -20.92
C VAL A 128 10.64 2.39 -21.98
N GLY A 129 9.90 3.45 -21.65
CA GLY A 129 9.51 4.52 -22.55
C GLY A 129 9.13 5.79 -21.79
N THR A 130 8.41 6.69 -22.45
CA THR A 130 8.04 8.01 -21.90
C THR A 130 6.58 8.04 -21.44
N GLU A 131 6.19 9.09 -20.70
CA GLU A 131 4.78 9.32 -20.36
C GLU A 131 3.90 9.66 -21.57
N ASP A 132 4.52 10.05 -22.69
CA ASP A 132 3.85 10.38 -23.95
C ASP A 132 3.62 9.16 -24.85
N ASP A 133 4.09 7.98 -24.44
CA ASP A 133 3.84 6.72 -25.15
C ASP A 133 2.34 6.46 -25.24
N THR A 134 1.86 6.18 -26.46
CA THR A 134 0.43 5.96 -26.74
C THR A 134 0.04 4.49 -26.69
N PHE A 135 -1.18 4.21 -26.22
CA PHE A 135 -1.78 2.88 -26.17
C PHE A 135 -3.21 2.90 -26.70
N THR A 136 -3.59 1.81 -27.34
CA THR A 136 -4.99 1.52 -27.67
C THR A 136 -5.63 0.82 -26.47
N ILE A 137 -6.60 1.47 -25.84
CA ILE A 137 -7.24 1.02 -24.60
C ILE A 137 -8.75 1.15 -24.67
N LEU A 138 -9.45 0.47 -23.75
CA LEU A 138 -10.89 0.64 -23.58
C LEU A 138 -11.20 2.12 -23.28
N ASN A 139 -12.22 2.65 -23.93
CA ASN A 139 -12.74 3.97 -23.61
C ASN A 139 -13.49 3.90 -22.26
N LEU A 140 -12.83 4.39 -21.22
CA LEU A 140 -13.33 4.33 -19.84
C LEU A 140 -14.67 5.06 -19.69
N ALA A 141 -14.86 6.20 -20.35
CA ALA A 141 -16.10 6.98 -20.28
C ALA A 141 -17.27 6.24 -20.95
N VAL A 142 -17.02 5.72 -22.15
CA VAL A 142 -18.00 4.97 -22.95
C VAL A 142 -18.38 3.65 -22.28
N ALA A 143 -17.45 3.02 -21.57
CA ALA A 143 -17.72 1.81 -20.80
C ALA A 143 -18.49 2.08 -19.50
N ALA A 144 -18.12 3.13 -18.75
CA ALA A 144 -18.68 3.41 -17.42
C ALA A 144 -20.05 4.09 -17.47
N ALA A 145 -20.25 5.09 -18.35
CA ALA A 145 -21.47 5.89 -18.34
C ALA A 145 -22.76 5.06 -18.56
N PRO A 146 -22.81 4.08 -19.49
CA PRO A 146 -24.00 3.23 -19.64
C PRO A 146 -24.29 2.37 -18.40
N GLN A 147 -23.26 1.95 -17.66
CA GLN A 147 -23.42 1.14 -16.45
C GLN A 147 -23.95 1.98 -15.28
N LEU A 148 -23.50 3.24 -15.18
CA LEU A 148 -23.97 4.17 -14.14
C LEU A 148 -25.38 4.71 -14.42
N TYR A 149 -25.77 4.81 -15.69
CA TYR A 149 -27.07 5.34 -16.11
C TYR A 149 -27.85 4.32 -16.96
N PRO A 150 -28.35 3.22 -16.37
CA PRO A 150 -29.00 2.13 -17.11
C PRO A 150 -30.38 2.52 -17.69
N ASN A 151 -30.94 3.67 -17.32
CA ASN A 151 -32.23 4.14 -17.82
C ASN A 151 -32.23 4.33 -19.35
N THR A 152 -33.20 3.75 -20.05
CA THR A 152 -33.29 3.75 -21.52
C THR A 152 -33.29 5.15 -22.15
N PHE A 153 -33.94 6.12 -21.52
CA PHE A 153 -33.93 7.51 -22.00
C PHE A 153 -32.52 8.11 -21.92
N MET A 154 -31.84 7.90 -20.79
CA MET A 154 -30.44 8.33 -20.62
C MET A 154 -29.52 7.62 -21.60
N GLN A 155 -29.69 6.33 -21.85
CA GLN A 155 -28.93 5.59 -22.87
C GLN A 155 -29.05 6.21 -24.26
N GLY A 156 -30.26 6.64 -24.65
CA GLY A 156 -30.48 7.35 -25.92
C GLY A 156 -29.69 8.66 -26.02
N ILE A 157 -29.68 9.45 -24.95
CA ILE A 157 -28.91 10.69 -24.86
C ILE A 157 -27.40 10.42 -24.92
N LEU A 158 -26.90 9.46 -24.12
CA LEU A 158 -25.48 9.11 -24.09
C LEU A 158 -25.02 8.62 -25.47
N ASN A 159 -25.80 7.77 -26.15
CA ASN A 159 -25.49 7.31 -27.50
C ASN A 159 -25.39 8.47 -28.51
N SER A 160 -26.26 9.48 -28.40
CA SER A 160 -26.19 10.67 -29.24
C SER A 160 -24.88 11.45 -29.02
N PHE A 161 -24.48 11.66 -27.77
CA PHE A 161 -23.24 12.35 -27.43
C PHE A 161 -21.98 11.55 -27.80
N ILE A 162 -21.99 10.23 -27.63
CA ILE A 162 -20.89 9.36 -28.07
C ILE A 162 -20.69 9.50 -29.59
N LYS A 163 -21.76 9.41 -30.38
CA LYS A 163 -21.69 9.60 -31.83
C LYS A 163 -21.22 11.00 -32.22
N LYS A 164 -21.74 12.05 -31.56
CA LYS A 164 -21.38 13.44 -31.84
C LYS A 164 -19.92 13.75 -31.54
N SER A 165 -19.38 13.20 -30.45
CA SER A 165 -17.96 13.33 -30.08
C SER A 165 -17.03 12.43 -30.88
N LYS A 166 -17.58 11.55 -31.74
CA LYS A 166 -16.85 10.50 -32.47
C LYS A 166 -16.08 9.55 -31.53
N SER A 167 -16.58 9.37 -30.32
CA SER A 167 -16.05 8.40 -29.37
C SER A 167 -16.40 6.97 -29.81
N SER A 168 -15.45 6.05 -29.62
CA SER A 168 -15.61 4.63 -29.89
C SER A 168 -15.38 3.79 -28.63
N MET A 169 -15.62 2.48 -28.70
CA MET A 169 -15.36 1.52 -27.63
C MET A 169 -13.90 1.52 -27.20
N PHE A 170 -12.98 1.71 -28.14
CA PHE A 170 -11.54 1.86 -27.89
C PHE A 170 -11.09 3.28 -28.23
N GLN A 171 -10.00 3.71 -27.60
CA GLN A 171 -9.38 5.00 -27.84
C GLN A 171 -7.85 4.90 -27.73
N ASN A 172 -7.17 5.84 -28.37
CA ASN A 172 -5.73 6.01 -28.24
C ASN A 172 -5.44 7.11 -27.21
N ARG A 173 -4.68 6.78 -26.17
CA ARG A 173 -4.28 7.72 -25.12
C ARG A 173 -2.83 7.54 -24.75
N THR A 174 -2.20 8.62 -24.33
CA THR A 174 -0.86 8.58 -23.74
C THR A 174 -0.90 7.90 -22.36
N LEU A 175 0.24 7.42 -21.88
CA LEU A 175 0.37 6.91 -20.52
C LEU A 175 -0.10 7.95 -19.49
N LYS A 176 0.33 9.20 -19.67
CA LYS A 176 0.02 10.31 -18.76
C LYS A 176 -1.48 10.53 -18.63
N GLU A 177 -2.17 10.61 -19.77
CA GLU A 177 -3.62 10.77 -19.82
C GLU A 177 -4.33 9.58 -19.15
N LEU A 178 -3.92 8.35 -19.47
CA LEU A 178 -4.53 7.14 -18.93
C LEU A 178 -4.43 7.08 -17.39
N LEU A 179 -3.24 7.33 -16.85
CA LEU A 179 -3.01 7.21 -15.41
C LEU A 179 -3.56 8.40 -14.64
N TRP A 180 -3.24 9.63 -15.08
CA TRP A 180 -3.42 10.83 -14.28
C TRP A 180 -4.62 11.69 -14.69
N GLY A 181 -5.23 11.40 -15.84
CA GLY A 181 -6.47 12.02 -16.26
C GLY A 181 -6.37 12.74 -17.60
N TYR A 182 -7.47 12.69 -18.35
CA TYR A 182 -7.73 13.51 -19.53
C TYR A 182 -9.19 13.95 -19.53
N THR A 183 -9.48 15.09 -20.14
CA THR A 183 -10.87 15.53 -20.36
C THR A 183 -11.49 14.68 -21.46
N ASP A 184 -12.53 13.91 -21.13
CA ASP A 184 -13.20 13.05 -22.08
C ASP A 184 -14.09 13.88 -23.04
N PRO A 185 -13.92 13.75 -24.37
CA PRO A 185 -14.69 14.52 -25.35
C PRO A 185 -16.20 14.26 -25.30
N PHE A 186 -16.60 13.05 -24.89
CA PHE A 186 -18.00 12.67 -24.78
C PHE A 186 -18.63 13.26 -23.51
N LEU A 187 -17.97 13.13 -22.36
CA LEU A 187 -18.48 13.69 -21.09
C LEU A 187 -18.53 15.21 -21.12
N ASN A 188 -17.62 15.86 -21.85
CA ASN A 188 -17.61 17.32 -21.99
C ASN A 188 -18.84 17.87 -22.76
N LEU A 189 -19.59 17.02 -23.46
CA LEU A 189 -20.84 17.40 -24.13
C LEU A 189 -22.07 17.27 -23.22
N VAL A 190 -21.93 16.66 -22.04
CA VAL A 190 -23.06 16.42 -21.14
C VAL A 190 -23.41 17.73 -20.42
N PRO A 191 -24.65 18.24 -20.54
CA PRO A 191 -25.05 19.55 -20.02
C PRO A 191 -25.33 19.56 -18.50
N TYR A 192 -24.82 18.57 -17.76
CA TYR A 192 -25.05 18.39 -16.33
C TYR A 192 -23.69 18.42 -15.60
N PRO A 193 -23.66 18.82 -14.31
CA PRO A 193 -22.42 18.90 -13.55
C PRO A 193 -21.90 17.49 -13.24
N ILE A 194 -21.16 16.91 -14.18
CA ILE A 194 -20.45 15.64 -14.03
C ILE A 194 -18.95 15.88 -14.14
N THR A 195 -18.16 15.02 -13.49
CA THR A 195 -16.71 15.03 -13.66
C THR A 195 -16.39 14.61 -15.10
N THR A 196 -15.78 15.51 -15.87
CA THR A 196 -15.42 15.28 -17.27
C THR A 196 -14.01 14.71 -17.43
N THR A 197 -13.16 14.85 -16.41
CA THR A 197 -11.81 14.29 -16.40
C THR A 197 -11.82 12.86 -15.90
N ILE A 198 -11.25 11.93 -16.69
CA ILE A 198 -11.15 10.51 -16.35
C ILE A 198 -9.69 10.06 -16.43
N GLY A 199 -9.26 9.28 -15.44
CA GLY A 199 -8.00 8.55 -15.43
C GLY A 199 -8.07 7.44 -14.38
N VAL A 200 -7.21 6.43 -14.48
CA VAL A 200 -7.22 5.27 -13.57
C VAL A 200 -6.91 5.68 -12.13
N PHE A 201 -6.02 6.65 -11.96
CA PHE A 201 -5.65 7.22 -10.66
C PHE A 201 -6.08 8.67 -10.53
N TYR A 202 -7.04 9.15 -11.32
CA TYR A 202 -7.48 10.54 -11.22
C TYR A 202 -8.53 10.73 -10.11
N PRO A 203 -8.38 11.73 -9.21
CA PRO A 203 -7.17 12.52 -8.95
C PRO A 203 -6.15 11.76 -8.09
N TYR A 204 -4.85 12.08 -8.24
CA TYR A 204 -3.78 11.51 -7.43
C TYR A 204 -2.95 12.58 -6.72
N ASN A 205 -2.16 13.36 -7.48
CA ASN A 205 -1.31 14.40 -6.93
C ASN A 205 -2.14 15.48 -6.22
N ASN A 206 -1.63 16.01 -5.12
CA ASN A 206 -2.29 16.99 -4.24
C ASN A 206 -3.56 16.46 -3.55
N THR A 207 -3.73 15.14 -3.48
CA THR A 207 -4.76 14.51 -2.64
C THR A 207 -4.09 13.87 -1.43
N ALA A 208 -4.88 13.57 -0.39
CA ALA A 208 -4.42 12.80 0.74
C ALA A 208 -5.47 11.76 1.12
N ASP A 209 -5.02 10.56 1.47
CA ASP A 209 -5.86 9.48 1.95
C ASP A 209 -5.96 9.50 3.48
N GLY A 210 -7.16 9.21 3.99
CA GLY A 210 -7.50 9.28 5.41
C GLY A 210 -8.70 10.20 5.69
N ILE A 211 -8.88 10.64 6.93
CA ILE A 211 -7.98 10.49 8.09
C ILE A 211 -7.92 9.02 8.57
N TYR A 212 -6.71 8.55 8.84
CA TYR A 212 -6.46 7.29 9.54
C TYR A 212 -6.27 7.57 11.03
N LYS A 213 -6.90 6.77 11.90
CA LYS A 213 -6.62 6.71 13.35
C LYS A 213 -6.08 5.32 13.67
N VAL A 214 -4.82 5.23 14.09
CA VAL A 214 -4.14 3.95 14.39
C VAL A 214 -3.69 3.91 15.84
N PHE A 215 -3.62 2.73 16.46
CA PHE A 215 -3.07 2.59 17.80
C PHE A 215 -1.57 2.87 17.81
N ASN A 216 -1.09 3.66 18.77
CA ASN A 216 0.33 4.01 18.87
C ASN A 216 1.16 2.93 19.60
N GLY A 217 0.50 1.98 20.27
CA GLY A 217 1.14 0.84 20.95
C GLY A 217 1.70 1.16 22.34
N LYS A 218 1.38 2.33 22.89
CA LYS A 218 1.85 2.76 24.22
C LYS A 218 1.19 1.98 25.36
N ASP A 219 -0.08 1.61 25.20
CA ASP A 219 -0.82 0.73 26.12
C ASP A 219 -0.47 -0.74 25.88
N ASP A 220 -0.55 -1.16 24.62
CA ASP A 220 -0.39 -2.54 24.19
C ASP A 220 0.36 -2.57 22.86
N ILE A 221 1.61 -2.99 22.93
CA ILE A 221 2.48 -3.06 21.76
C ILE A 221 1.97 -4.03 20.69
N SER A 222 1.10 -4.98 21.05
CA SER A 222 0.50 -5.92 20.09
C SER A 222 -0.50 -5.24 19.15
N LYS A 223 -0.91 -4.00 19.45
CA LYS A 223 -1.83 -3.19 18.64
C LYS A 223 -1.16 -2.13 17.79
N VAL A 224 0.14 -1.88 17.95
CA VAL A 224 0.82 -0.78 17.25
C VAL A 224 0.56 -0.78 15.75
N ALA A 225 0.26 0.38 15.19
CA ALA A 225 -0.10 0.62 13.79
C ALA A 225 -1.40 -0.05 13.30
N ILE A 226 -2.12 -0.80 14.12
CA ILE A 226 -3.45 -1.32 13.77
C ILE A 226 -4.42 -0.15 13.66
N ILE A 227 -5.22 -0.15 12.60
CA ILE A 227 -6.22 0.88 12.33
C ILE A 227 -7.40 0.70 13.29
N ASP A 228 -7.67 1.73 14.09
CA ASP A 228 -8.89 1.83 14.90
C ASP A 228 -10.05 2.35 14.05
N THR A 229 -9.84 3.44 13.30
CA THR A 229 -10.83 3.95 12.35
C THR A 229 -10.16 4.51 11.09
N TYR A 230 -10.90 4.43 9.97
CA TYR A 230 -10.57 5.12 8.73
C TYR A 230 -11.76 6.00 8.36
N LYS A 231 -11.50 7.30 8.14
CA LYS A 231 -12.53 8.33 7.91
C LYS A 231 -13.62 8.33 9.01
N GLY A 232 -13.20 8.12 10.25
CA GLY A 232 -14.08 8.09 11.42
C GLY A 232 -15.00 6.86 11.52
N ARG A 233 -14.78 5.84 10.69
CA ARG A 233 -15.59 4.61 10.69
C ARG A 233 -14.72 3.37 10.91
N LYS A 234 -15.32 2.32 11.50
CA LYS A 234 -14.74 0.98 11.62
C LYS A 234 -15.11 0.05 10.46
N ASN A 235 -16.06 0.50 9.64
CA ASN A 235 -16.62 -0.24 8.50
C ASN A 235 -16.65 0.66 7.25
N LEU A 236 -16.48 0.08 6.06
CA LEU A 236 -16.35 0.82 4.80
C LEU A 236 -17.69 1.24 4.18
N SER A 237 -18.79 0.56 4.51
CA SER A 237 -20.10 0.70 3.88
C SER A 237 -20.13 0.30 2.39
N TYR A 238 -19.21 -0.57 1.96
CA TYR A 238 -19.14 -1.08 0.58
C TYR A 238 -19.56 -2.55 0.47
N TRP A 239 -19.32 -3.32 1.53
CA TRP A 239 -19.54 -4.77 1.54
C TRP A 239 -20.59 -5.15 2.58
N SER A 240 -21.13 -6.36 2.47
CA SER A 240 -22.01 -6.92 3.48
C SER A 240 -21.22 -7.67 4.56
N SER A 241 -21.73 -7.65 5.80
CA SER A 241 -21.21 -8.46 6.91
C SER A 241 -19.72 -8.19 7.22
N TYR A 242 -18.97 -9.24 7.59
CA TYR A 242 -17.57 -9.18 8.02
C TYR A 242 -16.60 -8.67 6.95
N CYS A 243 -16.99 -8.67 5.67
CA CYS A 243 -16.21 -8.16 4.55
C CYS A 243 -16.02 -6.64 4.62
N ASP A 244 -16.92 -5.95 5.33
CA ASP A 244 -16.93 -4.48 5.41
C ASP A 244 -16.04 -3.92 6.52
N LEU A 245 -15.50 -4.79 7.38
CA LEU A 245 -14.68 -4.41 8.52
C LEU A 245 -13.31 -3.89 8.08
N ILE A 246 -12.85 -2.84 8.76
CA ILE A 246 -11.49 -2.31 8.66
C ILE A 246 -10.66 -2.96 9.77
N ASN A 247 -9.81 -3.91 9.42
CA ASN A 247 -8.92 -4.61 10.37
C ASN A 247 -7.47 -4.59 9.89
N GLY A 248 -6.56 -4.67 10.85
CA GLY A 248 -5.13 -4.79 10.59
C GLY A 248 -4.44 -3.43 10.46
N THR A 249 -3.22 -3.44 9.95
CA THR A 249 -2.42 -2.24 9.73
C THR A 249 -2.61 -1.70 8.29
N ASP A 250 -1.83 -0.70 7.89
CA ASP A 250 -1.71 -0.22 6.52
C ASP A 250 -0.69 -1.03 5.67
N ALA A 251 -0.23 -2.18 6.19
CA ALA A 251 0.83 -3.03 5.65
C ALA A 251 2.24 -2.40 5.56
N ALA A 252 2.44 -1.16 6.01
CA ALA A 252 3.78 -0.57 6.08
C ALA A 252 4.58 -1.12 7.28
N SER A 253 3.87 -1.46 8.36
CA SER A 253 4.44 -2.08 9.55
C SER A 253 3.42 -3.00 10.21
N PHE A 254 3.90 -3.90 11.08
CA PHE A 254 3.09 -4.80 11.87
C PHE A 254 3.58 -4.79 13.32
N PRO A 255 2.73 -5.19 14.29
CA PRO A 255 3.16 -5.38 15.66
C PRO A 255 4.39 -6.31 15.77
N PRO A 256 5.30 -6.05 16.72
CA PRO A 256 6.55 -6.79 16.85
C PRO A 256 6.31 -8.26 17.26
N PHE A 257 7.38 -9.05 17.23
CA PHE A 257 7.38 -10.48 17.63
C PHE A 257 6.41 -11.33 16.79
N VAL A 258 6.45 -11.15 15.47
CA VAL A 258 5.60 -11.90 14.53
C VAL A 258 6.01 -13.37 14.48
N GLU A 259 5.06 -14.25 14.80
CA GLU A 259 5.21 -15.70 14.66
C GLU A 259 4.90 -16.17 13.23
N LYS A 260 5.52 -17.28 12.80
CA LYS A 260 5.28 -17.90 11.48
C LYS A 260 3.85 -18.41 11.31
N THR A 261 3.16 -18.72 12.39
CA THR A 261 1.77 -19.18 12.42
C THR A 261 0.77 -18.02 12.34
N ARG A 262 1.21 -16.79 12.60
CA ARG A 262 0.34 -15.61 12.65
C ARG A 262 -0.11 -15.20 11.25
N VAL A 263 -1.42 -15.05 11.07
CA VAL A 263 -2.01 -14.43 9.88
C VAL A 263 -1.93 -12.90 10.05
N LEU A 264 -1.25 -12.22 9.14
CA LEU A 264 -1.13 -10.77 9.17
C LEU A 264 -2.26 -10.15 8.35
N GLN A 265 -3.12 -9.38 9.01
CA GLN A 265 -4.21 -8.65 8.36
C GLN A 265 -3.79 -7.21 8.09
N PHE A 266 -4.24 -6.66 6.97
CA PHE A 266 -4.08 -5.24 6.65
C PHE A 266 -5.24 -4.73 5.82
N PHE A 267 -5.47 -3.43 5.91
CA PHE A 267 -6.42 -2.70 5.09
C PHE A 267 -5.69 -1.98 3.96
N SER A 268 -6.22 -2.09 2.75
CA SER A 268 -5.75 -1.32 1.60
C SER A 268 -6.93 -0.53 1.02
N SER A 269 -6.81 0.80 1.11
CA SER A 269 -7.80 1.73 0.57
C SER A 269 -7.89 1.65 -0.95
N ASP A 270 -6.78 1.39 -1.64
CA ASP A 270 -6.71 1.26 -3.11
C ASP A 270 -7.61 0.13 -3.65
N ILE A 271 -7.83 -0.95 -2.88
CA ILE A 271 -8.73 -2.07 -3.25
C ILE A 271 -10.03 -2.08 -2.44
N CYS A 272 -10.28 -1.03 -1.65
CA CYS A 272 -11.49 -0.83 -0.85
C CYS A 272 -11.83 -2.01 0.08
N ARG A 273 -10.85 -2.73 0.63
CA ARG A 273 -11.09 -3.88 1.54
C ARG A 273 -9.90 -4.22 2.41
N LYS A 274 -10.16 -4.99 3.47
CA LYS A 274 -9.11 -5.72 4.19
C LYS A 274 -8.72 -7.01 3.45
N THR A 275 -7.47 -7.40 3.63
CA THR A 275 -6.91 -8.67 3.17
C THR A 275 -5.93 -9.21 4.19
N CYS A 276 -5.37 -10.39 3.95
CA CYS A 276 -4.38 -11.01 4.81
C CYS A 276 -3.27 -11.68 4.01
N VAL A 277 -2.14 -11.90 4.69
CA VAL A 277 -1.01 -12.67 4.19
C VAL A 277 -0.60 -13.75 5.17
N HIS A 278 -0.09 -14.85 4.63
CA HIS A 278 0.39 -16.01 5.35
C HIS A 278 1.89 -16.15 5.18
N PHE A 279 2.56 -16.66 6.20
CA PHE A 279 3.96 -17.04 6.09
C PHE A 279 4.14 -18.08 4.97
N THR A 280 5.16 -17.87 4.14
CA THR A 280 5.51 -18.80 3.06
C THR A 280 6.89 -19.40 3.29
N SER A 281 7.92 -18.56 3.33
CA SER A 281 9.31 -18.99 3.49
C SER A 281 10.13 -17.95 4.23
N SER A 282 11.31 -18.36 4.72
CA SER A 282 12.26 -17.45 5.36
C SER A 282 13.28 -16.97 4.33
N PHE A 283 13.55 -15.67 4.30
CA PHE A 283 14.58 -15.06 3.47
C PHE A 283 15.60 -14.38 4.38
N SER A 284 16.89 -14.49 4.05
CA SER A 284 17.96 -13.72 4.70
C SER A 284 18.75 -12.99 3.63
N THR A 285 18.82 -11.67 3.74
CA THR A 285 19.66 -10.81 2.91
C THR A 285 20.93 -10.51 3.69
N TRP A 286 21.92 -11.38 3.58
CA TRP A 286 23.28 -11.02 4.00
C TRP A 286 23.81 -10.01 2.99
N LYS A 287 23.83 -8.73 3.36
CA LYS A 287 24.65 -7.73 2.66
C LYS A 287 26.11 -8.02 3.06
N SER A 288 26.85 -8.61 2.13
CA SER A 288 28.32 -8.60 2.11
C SER A 288 28.86 -7.18 1.98
#